data_AF-A0A1D2W6T7-F1
#
_entry.id   AF-A0A1D2W6T7-F1
#
_cell.length_a   1.000
_cell.length_b   1.000
_cell.length_c   1.000
_cell.angle_alpha   90.00
_cell.angle_beta   90.00
_cell.angle_gamma   90.00
#
_symmetry.space_group_name_H-M   'P 1'
#
loop_
_entity.id
_entity.type
_entity.pdbx_description
1 polymer ?
#
loop_
_entity_poly.entity_id
_entity_poly.type
_entity_poly.pdbx_seq_one_letter_code
_entity_poly.pdbx_strand_id
1 'polypeptide(L)'
;MVDKITYNDLKEYDFLFTMTPSFLMGTVIKRNTNVVKKFNSTVKSNLDNLNEKQKKQLNIIINTDIEELQEVLEIAYKKTHKKQYKLLSDYKARDFIKLNLDELKKLI
;
A
#
# COMPACT_ATOMS: atom_id res chain seq x y z
N MET A 1 -16.37 17.43 -0.68
CA MET A 1 -16.44 15.97 -0.92
C MET A 1 -15.01 15.49 -0.88
N VAL A 2 -14.66 14.53 -0.03
CA VAL A 2 -13.35 13.88 -0.11
C VAL A 2 -13.47 12.92 -1.27
N ASP A 3 -12.77 13.18 -2.37
CA ASP A 3 -12.77 12.28 -3.53
C ASP A 3 -12.27 10.91 -3.08
N LYS A 4 -13.10 9.88 -3.26
CA LYS A 4 -12.72 8.49 -2.96
C LYS A 4 -11.54 8.11 -3.85
N ILE A 5 -10.55 7.43 -3.27
CA ILE A 5 -9.40 6.96 -4.05
C ILE A 5 -9.82 5.85 -5.02
N THR A 6 -9.11 5.73 -6.13
CA THR A 6 -9.37 4.75 -7.18
C THR A 6 -8.15 3.90 -7.49
N TYR A 7 -8.33 2.86 -8.30
CA TYR A 7 -7.21 2.05 -8.79
C TYR A 7 -6.15 2.89 -9.51
N ASN A 8 -6.55 3.94 -10.25
CA ASN A 8 -5.60 4.76 -10.98
C ASN A 8 -4.65 5.50 -10.02
N ASP A 9 -5.17 5.89 -8.85
CA ASP A 9 -4.37 6.50 -7.79
C ASP A 9 -3.37 5.49 -7.21
N LEU A 10 -3.80 4.25 -6.94
CA LEU A 10 -2.91 3.21 -6.41
C LEU A 10 -1.84 2.75 -7.43
N LYS A 11 -2.17 2.75 -8.72
CA LYS A 11 -1.29 2.24 -9.77
C LYS A 11 0.06 2.95 -9.80
N GLU A 12 0.09 4.26 -9.54
CA GLU A 12 1.33 5.05 -9.49
C GLU A 12 2.24 4.64 -8.31
N TYR A 13 1.67 4.05 -7.26
CA TYR A 13 2.38 3.61 -6.05
C TYR A 13 2.41 2.08 -5.90
N ASP A 14 2.28 1.35 -7.01
CA ASP A 14 2.27 -0.11 -7.04
C ASP A 14 3.48 -0.74 -6.33
N PHE A 15 4.63 -0.03 -6.35
CA PHE A 15 5.84 -0.46 -5.66
C PHE A 15 5.60 -0.71 -4.16
N LEU A 16 4.73 0.07 -3.49
CA LEU A 16 4.43 -0.09 -2.07
C LEU A 16 3.71 -1.41 -1.74
N PHE A 17 2.85 -1.86 -2.65
CA PHE A 17 2.02 -3.04 -2.47
C PHE A 17 2.67 -4.32 -2.99
N THR A 18 3.76 -4.19 -3.77
CA THR A 18 4.45 -5.29 -4.43
C THR A 18 5.91 -5.48 -3.97
N MET A 19 6.36 -4.73 -2.95
CA MET A 19 7.71 -4.87 -2.36
C MET A 19 8.04 -6.30 -1.92
N THR A 20 7.02 -7.07 -1.52
CA THR A 20 7.19 -8.47 -1.14
C THR A 20 6.75 -9.38 -2.28
N PRO A 21 7.54 -10.42 -2.63
CA PRO A 21 7.11 -11.44 -3.58
C PRO A 21 5.78 -12.09 -3.16
N SER A 22 4.91 -12.36 -4.13
CA SER A 22 3.55 -12.87 -3.89
C SER A 22 3.51 -14.15 -3.05
N PHE A 23 4.47 -15.06 -3.22
CA PHE A 23 4.55 -16.31 -2.45
C PHE A 23 4.93 -16.12 -0.98
N LEU A 24 5.56 -14.99 -0.62
CA LEU A 24 5.87 -14.63 0.76
C LEU A 24 4.78 -13.76 1.39
N MET A 25 3.88 -13.19 0.58
CA MET A 25 2.96 -12.14 1.02
C MET A 25 2.03 -12.61 2.16
N GLY A 26 1.49 -13.82 2.06
CA GLY A 26 0.67 -14.40 3.13
C GLY A 26 1.44 -14.56 4.45
N THR A 27 2.72 -14.93 4.38
CA THR A 27 3.58 -15.09 5.55
C THR A 27 3.91 -13.75 6.21
N VAL A 28 4.22 -12.71 5.43
CA VAL A 28 4.51 -11.38 5.99
C VAL A 28 3.28 -10.72 6.60
N ILE A 29 2.10 -10.92 6.00
CA ILE A 29 0.81 -10.47 6.56
C ILE A 29 0.55 -11.20 7.89
N LYS A 30 0.65 -12.54 7.89
CA LYS A 30 0.42 -13.35 9.10
C LYS A 30 1.37 -12.97 10.25
N ARG A 31 2.60 -12.60 9.94
CA ARG A 31 3.59 -12.15 10.93
C ARG A 31 3.47 -10.67 11.30
N ASN A 32 2.50 -9.96 10.72
CA ASN A 32 2.35 -8.51 10.86
C ASN A 32 3.68 -7.75 10.67
N THR A 33 4.41 -8.09 9.61
CA THR A 33 5.77 -7.57 9.40
C THR A 33 5.72 -6.10 8.99
N ASN A 34 6.52 -5.25 9.63
CA ASN A 34 6.74 -3.87 9.19
C ASN A 34 7.70 -3.88 7.97
N VAL A 35 7.15 -4.08 6.77
CA VAL A 35 7.90 -4.14 5.52
C VAL A 35 8.51 -2.80 5.15
N VAL A 36 7.84 -1.70 5.50
CA VAL A 36 8.33 -0.35 5.25
C VAL A 36 9.62 -0.10 6.02
N LYS A 37 9.64 -0.44 7.31
CA LYS A 37 10.86 -0.38 8.13
C LYS A 37 11.94 -1.35 7.64
N LYS A 38 11.55 -2.57 7.24
CA LYS A 38 12.49 -3.58 6.75
C LYS A 38 13.19 -3.15 5.45
N PHE A 39 12.47 -2.49 4.55
CA PHE A 39 12.97 -2.02 3.26
C PHE A 39 13.14 -0.50 3.22
N ASN A 40 13.46 0.12 4.36
CA ASN A 40 13.46 1.57 4.54
C ASN A 40 14.27 2.32 3.47
N SER A 41 15.47 1.84 3.11
CA SER A 41 16.29 2.47 2.07
C SER A 41 15.61 2.48 0.71
N THR A 42 15.02 1.35 0.30
CA THR A 42 14.27 1.24 -0.96
C THR A 42 13.02 2.11 -0.93
N VAL A 43 12.28 2.13 0.18
CA VAL A 43 11.08 2.97 0.32
C VAL A 43 11.47 4.44 0.20
N LYS A 44 12.44 4.92 0.99
CA LYS A 44 12.92 6.31 0.93
C LYS A 44 13.37 6.70 -0.46
N SER A 45 14.18 5.87 -1.12
CA SER A 45 14.63 6.15 -2.48
C SER A 45 13.47 6.30 -3.48
N ASN A 46 12.41 5.50 -3.35
CA ASN A 46 11.21 5.68 -4.19
C ASN A 46 10.43 6.95 -3.82
N LEU A 47 10.31 7.28 -2.52
CA LEU A 47 9.63 8.49 -2.05
C LEU A 47 10.35 9.78 -2.47
N ASP A 48 11.68 9.79 -2.43
CA ASP A 48 12.52 10.92 -2.84
C ASP A 48 12.37 11.25 -4.33
N ASN A 49 11.99 10.26 -5.15
CA ASN A 49 11.74 10.42 -6.58
C ASN A 49 10.33 10.95 -6.90
N LEU A 50 9.45 11.10 -5.90
CA LEU A 50 8.11 11.64 -6.11
C LEU A 50 8.14 13.16 -6.19
N ASN A 51 7.42 13.72 -7.16
CA ASN A 51 7.18 15.16 -7.21
C ASN A 51 6.10 15.59 -6.19
N GLU A 52 5.93 16.89 -5.99
CA GLU A 52 4.99 17.44 -5.00
C GLU A 52 3.53 17.03 -5.23
N LYS A 53 3.10 16.87 -6.48
CA LYS A 53 1.74 16.38 -6.78
C LYS A 53 1.60 14.92 -6.36
N GLN A 54 2.60 14.09 -6.64
CA GLN A 54 2.61 12.68 -6.27
C GLN A 54 2.68 12.50 -4.75
N LYS A 55 3.50 13.28 -4.04
CA LYS A 55 3.55 13.26 -2.57
C LYS A 55 2.19 13.60 -1.95
N LYS A 56 1.51 14.63 -2.47
CA LYS A 56 0.14 14.97 -2.02
C LYS A 56 -0.84 13.83 -2.26
N GLN A 57 -0.79 13.19 -3.43
CA GLN A 57 -1.67 12.06 -3.74
C GLN A 57 -1.37 10.84 -2.86
N LEU A 58 -0.10 10.52 -2.64
CA LEU A 58 0.31 9.47 -1.72
C LEU A 58 -0.18 9.77 -0.30
N ASN A 59 -0.08 11.02 0.15
CA ASN A 59 -0.58 11.44 1.46
C ASN A 59 -2.10 11.24 1.58
N ILE A 60 -2.86 11.39 0.50
CA ILE A 60 -4.29 11.04 0.50
C ILE A 60 -4.46 9.54 0.71
N ILE A 61 -3.76 8.71 -0.09
CA ILE A 61 -3.87 7.24 -0.05
C ILE A 61 -3.51 6.67 1.33
N ILE A 62 -2.42 7.13 1.97
CA ILE A 62 -1.99 6.60 3.27
C ILE A 62 -2.90 7.00 4.44
N ASN A 63 -3.73 8.04 4.24
CA ASN A 63 -4.69 8.54 5.22
C ASN A 63 -6.13 8.11 4.91
N THR A 64 -6.37 7.43 3.79
CA THR A 64 -7.66 6.79 3.50
C THR A 64 -7.97 5.74 4.56
N ASP A 65 -9.27 5.58 4.84
CA ASP A 65 -9.76 4.49 5.67
C ASP A 65 -9.30 3.13 5.12
N ILE A 66 -8.96 2.20 6.02
CA ILE A 66 -8.41 0.92 5.61
C ILE A 66 -9.44 0.11 4.83
N GLU A 67 -10.72 0.18 5.19
CA GLU A 67 -11.78 -0.56 4.48
C GLU A 67 -11.91 -0.04 3.05
N GLU A 68 -11.92 1.28 2.86
CA GLU A 68 -11.92 1.89 1.53
C GLU A 68 -10.66 1.50 0.72
N LEU A 69 -9.48 1.54 1.32
CA LEU A 69 -8.25 1.10 0.66
C LEU A 69 -8.33 -0.37 0.23
N GLN A 70 -8.91 -1.24 1.07
CA GLN A 70 -9.10 -2.66 0.76
C GLN A 70 -10.08 -2.89 -0.39
N GLU A 71 -11.14 -2.09 -0.52
CA GLU A 71 -12.03 -2.11 -1.68
C GLU A 71 -11.29 -1.76 -2.98
N VAL A 72 -10.43 -0.74 -2.93
CA VAL A 72 -9.65 -0.33 -4.11
C VAL A 72 -8.59 -1.36 -4.46
N LEU A 73 -7.97 -2.01 -3.47
CA LEU A 73 -7.05 -3.13 -3.68
C LEU A 73 -7.76 -4.34 -4.32
N GLU A 74 -9.02 -4.61 -3.96
CA GLU A 74 -9.82 -5.65 -4.61
C GLU A 74 -10.07 -5.32 -6.09
N ILE A 75 -10.39 -4.06 -6.39
CA ILE A 75 -10.51 -3.58 -7.78
C ILE A 75 -9.17 -3.73 -8.52
N ALA A 76 -8.05 -3.37 -7.87
CA ALA A 76 -6.71 -3.52 -8.43
C ALA A 76 -6.38 -4.99 -8.74
N TYR A 77 -6.75 -5.92 -7.87
CA TYR A 77 -6.62 -7.35 -8.10
C TYR A 77 -7.44 -7.80 -9.31
N LYS A 78 -8.72 -7.40 -9.40
CA LYS A 78 -9.58 -7.76 -10.54
C LYS A 78 -9.02 -7.28 -11.88
N LYS A 79 -8.34 -6.14 -11.90
CA LYS A 79 -7.73 -5.56 -13.11
C LYS A 79 -6.37 -6.15 -13.50
N THR A 80 -5.56 -6.55 -12.51
CA THR A 80 -4.14 -6.90 -12.74
C THR A 80 -3.81 -8.35 -12.45
N HIS A 81 -4.70 -9.06 -11.76
CA HIS A 81 -4.49 -10.40 -11.22
C HIS A 81 -3.26 -10.56 -10.31
N LYS A 82 -2.68 -9.47 -9.81
CA LYS A 82 -1.56 -9.53 -8.86
C LYS A 82 -2.03 -10.09 -7.52
N LYS A 83 -1.48 -11.24 -7.13
CA LYS A 83 -1.83 -11.93 -5.87
C LYS A 83 -1.59 -11.08 -4.62
N GLN A 84 -0.63 -10.16 -4.65
CA GLN A 84 -0.39 -9.24 -3.53
C GLN A 84 -1.62 -8.39 -3.22
N TYR A 85 -2.25 -7.81 -4.25
CA TYR A 85 -3.48 -7.01 -4.07
C TYR A 85 -4.61 -7.84 -3.50
N LYS A 86 -4.81 -9.06 -3.98
CA LYS A 86 -5.81 -9.99 -3.41
C LYS A 86 -5.59 -10.25 -1.93
N LEU A 87 -4.34 -10.43 -1.52
CA LEU A 87 -4.01 -10.73 -0.13
C LEU A 87 -4.16 -9.50 0.76
N LEU A 88 -3.93 -8.30 0.21
CA LEU A 88 -4.11 -7.05 0.93
C LEU A 88 -5.59 -6.62 0.99
N SER A 89 -6.43 -6.98 0.01
CA SER A 89 -7.87 -6.69 0.05
C SER A 89 -8.62 -7.54 1.10
N ASP A 90 -8.03 -8.63 1.58
CA ASP A 90 -8.63 -9.47 2.63
C ASP A 90 -8.63 -8.74 3.99
N TYR A 91 -9.77 -8.73 4.69
CA TYR A 91 -9.92 -8.11 6.01
C TYR A 91 -8.85 -8.56 7.04
N LYS A 92 -8.30 -9.77 6.90
CA LYS A 92 -7.25 -10.30 7.77
C LYS A 92 -5.93 -9.54 7.63
N ALA A 93 -5.74 -8.77 6.56
CA ALA A 93 -4.57 -7.93 6.34
C ALA A 93 -4.68 -6.53 6.99
N ARG A 94 -5.80 -6.19 7.64
CA ARG A 94 -6.02 -4.84 8.21
C ARG A 94 -4.91 -4.36 9.12
N ASP A 95 -4.51 -5.17 10.10
CA ASP A 95 -3.45 -4.79 11.05
C ASP A 95 -2.09 -4.61 10.35
N PHE A 96 -1.81 -5.47 9.36
CA PHE A 96 -0.61 -5.38 8.52
C PHE A 96 -0.60 -4.08 7.71
N ILE A 97 -1.72 -3.74 7.08
CA ILE A 97 -1.85 -2.50 6.30
C ILE A 97 -1.67 -1.30 7.22
N LYS A 98 -2.40 -1.27 8.35
CA LYS A 98 -2.31 -0.19 9.34
C LYS A 98 -0.87 0.06 9.77
N LEU A 99 -0.18 -1.00 10.20
CA LEU A 99 1.22 -0.92 10.65
C LEU A 99 2.13 -0.29 9.59
N ASN A 100 1.99 -0.72 8.34
CA ASN A 100 2.86 -0.24 7.26
C ASN A 100 2.49 1.17 6.78
N LEU A 101 1.21 1.53 6.75
CA LEU A 101 0.79 2.90 6.47
C LEU A 101 1.27 3.86 7.56
N ASP A 102 1.15 3.47 8.83
CA ASP A 102 1.65 4.29 9.95
C ASP A 102 3.17 4.43 9.95
N GLU A 103 3.90 3.43 9.45
CA GLU A 103 5.34 3.57 9.21
C GLU A 103 5.64 4.51 8.02
N LEU A 104 4.90 4.42 6.92
CA LEU A 104 5.05 5.31 5.76
C LEU A 104 4.80 6.77 6.12
N LYS A 105 3.79 7.04 6.95
CA LYS A 105 3.48 8.40 7.43
C LYS A 105 4.65 9.08 8.16
N LYS A 106 5.59 8.31 8.73
CA LYS A 106 6.79 8.86 9.40
C LYS A 106 7.86 9.32 8.40
N LEU A 107 7.73 8.94 7.13
CA LEU A 107 8.71 9.18 6.08
C LEU A 107 8.30 10.28 5.09
N ILE A 108 7.05 10.77 5.19
CA ILE A 108 6.45 11.76 4.29
C ILE A 108 6.30 13.09 5.02
#